data_AF-A0AAV1Y307-F1
#
_entry.id   AF-A0AAV1Y307-F1
#
_cell.length_a   1.000
_cell.length_b   1.000
_cell.length_c   1.000
_cell.angle_alpha   90.00
_cell.angle_beta   90.00
_cell.angle_gamma   90.00
#
_symmetry.space_group_name_H-M   'P 1'
#
loop_
_entity.id
_entity.type
_entity.pdbx_description
1 polymer ?
#
loop_
_entity_poly.entity_id
_entity_poly.type
_entity_poly.pdbx_seq_one_letter_code
_entity_poly.pdbx_strand_id
1 'polypeptide(L)'
;MGSTDETQITPTHVSDEEANLFAMQLASASILPMVLKSAIELDILEIIAKAGPGVHLSPTDIASKLPTTNPDAPVMLDRILRLLANYSILTYTIHTLNDGKVERLYGLAPVARYLVKNEDGVSLSALSLMNQNKVLMESWSGTCWWRHVYTSLATKGVIHMDVIMLAHNPGGKERTEKEFEALAKGAGFKGFRVFSNAFNTYIMEFLKEV
;
A
#
# COMPACT_ATOMS: atom_id res chain seq x y z
N MET A 1 4.34 28.69 33.29
CA MET A 1 3.06 28.33 32.65
C MET A 1 3.26 28.51 31.16
N GLY A 2 3.53 27.42 30.43
CA GLY A 2 3.69 27.44 28.98
C GLY A 2 2.36 27.07 28.34
N SER A 3 1.81 27.98 27.53
CA SER A 3 0.63 27.73 26.71
C SER A 3 1.01 26.77 25.58
N THR A 4 0.45 25.57 25.60
CA THR A 4 0.45 24.68 24.42
C THR A 4 -0.52 25.26 23.42
N ASP A 5 0.00 25.90 22.37
CA ASP A 5 -0.79 26.26 21.19
C ASP A 5 -1.22 24.96 20.49
N GLU A 6 -2.44 24.51 20.76
CA GLU A 6 -3.11 23.51 19.94
C GLU A 6 -3.24 24.08 18.52
N THR A 7 -2.49 23.50 17.59
CA THR A 7 -2.58 23.86 16.18
C THR A 7 -3.93 23.38 15.65
N GLN A 8 -4.96 24.23 15.76
CA GLN A 8 -6.25 23.98 15.14
C GLN A 8 -6.08 23.99 13.63
N ILE A 9 -6.22 22.82 13.02
CA ILE A 9 -6.29 22.66 11.58
C ILE A 9 -7.65 23.22 11.16
N THR A 10 -7.65 24.41 10.54
CA THR A 10 -8.86 24.98 9.94
C THR A 10 -9.38 24.02 8.86
N PRO A 11 -10.67 23.62 8.89
CA PRO A 11 -11.22 22.77 7.85
C PRO A 11 -11.21 23.54 6.54
N THR A 12 -10.57 22.98 5.52
CA THR A 12 -10.75 23.41 4.14
C THR A 12 -12.26 23.38 3.85
N HIS A 13 -12.83 24.43 3.27
CA HIS A 13 -14.26 24.50 2.94
C HIS A 13 -14.59 23.51 1.82
N VAL A 14 -14.77 22.24 2.17
CA VAL A 14 -15.20 21.17 1.25
C VAL A 14 -16.69 21.35 0.98
N SER A 15 -17.09 21.37 -0.30
CA SER A 15 -18.51 21.43 -0.66
C SER A 15 -19.26 20.15 -0.24
N ASP A 16 -20.56 20.24 0.02
CA ASP A 16 -21.38 19.06 0.37
C ASP A 16 -21.32 17.96 -0.71
N GLU A 17 -21.15 18.35 -1.98
CA GLU A 17 -20.99 17.43 -3.10
C GLU A 17 -19.65 16.67 -3.03
N GLU A 18 -18.53 17.37 -2.81
CA GLU A 18 -17.22 16.74 -2.63
C GLU A 18 -17.20 15.85 -1.38
N ALA A 19 -17.87 16.26 -0.30
CA ALA A 19 -18.01 15.45 0.91
C ALA A 19 -18.79 14.15 0.65
N ASN A 20 -19.86 14.20 -0.14
CA ASN A 20 -20.62 13.03 -0.56
C ASN A 20 -19.77 12.08 -1.44
N LEU A 21 -19.08 12.62 -2.45
CA LEU A 21 -18.18 11.84 -3.30
C LEU A 21 -17.07 11.16 -2.48
N PHE A 22 -16.51 11.88 -1.51
CA PHE A 22 -15.50 11.30 -0.61
C PHE A 22 -16.09 10.22 0.30
N ALA A 23 -17.30 10.40 0.83
CA ALA A 23 -17.99 9.37 1.61
C ALA A 23 -18.23 8.09 0.79
N MET A 24 -18.63 8.23 -0.47
CA MET A 24 -18.77 7.09 -1.40
C MET A 24 -17.42 6.39 -1.65
N GLN A 25 -16.34 7.15 -1.82
CA GLN A 25 -15.00 6.60 -1.97
C GLN A 25 -14.57 5.83 -0.71
N LEU A 26 -14.86 6.35 0.49
CA LEU A 26 -14.56 5.68 1.75
C LEU A 26 -15.38 4.40 1.94
N ALA A 27 -16.67 4.41 1.58
CA ALA A 27 -17.53 3.22 1.65
C ALA A 27 -17.04 2.07 0.76
N SER A 28 -16.26 2.37 -0.27
CA SER A 28 -15.68 1.42 -1.21
C SER A 28 -14.15 1.35 -1.16
N ALA A 29 -13.53 1.83 -0.08
CA ALA A 29 -12.08 1.96 0.04
C ALA A 29 -11.32 0.63 -0.04
N SER A 30 -12.00 -0.50 0.20
CA SER A 30 -11.42 -1.84 0.06
C SER A 30 -11.16 -2.25 -1.39
N ILE A 31 -11.78 -1.60 -2.38
CA ILE A 31 -11.64 -1.97 -3.79
C ILE A 31 -10.18 -1.82 -4.25
N LEU A 32 -9.53 -0.69 -3.97
CA LEU A 32 -8.14 -0.45 -4.38
C LEU A 32 -7.16 -1.53 -3.88
N PRO A 33 -7.05 -1.80 -2.55
CA PRO A 33 -6.09 -2.79 -2.06
C PRO A 33 -6.39 -4.20 -2.58
N MET A 34 -7.67 -4.56 -2.79
CA MET A 34 -8.02 -5.87 -3.34
C MET A 34 -7.69 -5.98 -4.83
N VAL A 35 -7.89 -4.92 -5.62
CA VAL A 35 -7.50 -4.90 -7.04
C VAL A 35 -5.98 -4.91 -7.17
N LEU A 36 -5.26 -4.19 -6.31
CA LEU A 36 -3.81 -4.21 -6.28
C LEU A 36 -3.27 -5.60 -5.92
N LYS A 37 -3.85 -6.27 -4.92
CA LYS A 37 -3.55 -7.66 -4.58
C LYS A 37 -3.68 -8.58 -5.80
N SER A 38 -4.82 -8.52 -6.51
CA SER A 38 -5.02 -9.33 -7.73
C SER A 38 -4.00 -9.02 -8.82
N ALA A 39 -3.64 -7.75 -8.99
CA ALA A 39 -2.65 -7.35 -10.00
C ALA A 39 -1.24 -7.85 -9.66
N ILE A 40 -0.89 -7.93 -8.37
CA ILE A 40 0.34 -8.55 -7.90
C ILE A 40 0.30 -10.07 -8.12
N GLU A 41 -0.79 -10.74 -7.74
CA GLU A 41 -0.94 -12.20 -7.89
C GLU A 41 -0.93 -12.66 -9.36
N LEU A 42 -1.40 -11.80 -10.28
CA LEU A 42 -1.35 -12.03 -11.71
C LEU A 42 -0.01 -11.58 -12.36
N ASP A 43 0.97 -11.14 -11.57
CA ASP A 43 2.26 -10.62 -12.05
C ASP A 43 2.13 -9.48 -13.08
N ILE A 44 1.01 -8.72 -13.07
CA ILE A 44 0.75 -7.66 -14.05
C ILE A 44 1.84 -6.59 -13.99
N LEU A 45 2.21 -6.16 -12.78
CA LEU A 45 3.24 -5.13 -12.59
C LEU A 45 4.62 -5.61 -13.09
N GLU A 46 4.94 -6.88 -12.86
CA GLU A 46 6.16 -7.53 -13.34
C GLU A 46 6.18 -7.65 -14.87
N ILE A 47 5.03 -7.97 -15.49
CA ILE A 47 4.88 -8.03 -16.95
C ILE A 47 5.18 -6.67 -17.60
N ILE A 48 4.67 -5.59 -17.03
CA ILE A 48 4.94 -4.23 -17.51
C ILE A 48 6.40 -3.86 -17.24
N ALA A 49 6.94 -4.18 -16.07
CA ALA A 49 8.35 -3.93 -15.73
C ALA A 49 9.31 -4.57 -16.73
N LYS A 50 9.05 -5.84 -17.09
CA LYS A 50 9.87 -6.61 -18.05
C LYS A 50 9.83 -6.06 -19.47
N ALA A 51 8.82 -5.26 -19.83
CA ALA A 51 8.78 -4.60 -21.14
C ALA A 51 9.82 -3.46 -21.25
N GLY A 52 10.32 -2.96 -20.12
CA GLY A 52 11.37 -1.97 -20.03
C GLY A 52 10.89 -0.60 -19.53
N PRO A 53 11.81 0.27 -19.07
CA PRO A 53 11.46 1.58 -18.54
C PRO A 53 10.74 2.46 -19.56
N GLY A 54 9.60 3.04 -19.17
CA GLY A 54 8.81 3.95 -20.01
C GLY A 54 7.92 3.28 -21.06
N VAL A 55 8.00 1.96 -21.20
CA VAL A 55 7.16 1.21 -22.13
C VAL A 55 5.73 1.12 -21.60
N HIS A 56 4.76 1.31 -22.50
CA HIS A 56 3.34 1.13 -22.23
C HIS A 56 2.82 -0.07 -23.01
N LEU A 57 2.06 -0.95 -22.36
CA LEU A 57 1.48 -2.16 -22.94
C LEU A 57 -0.04 -2.06 -23.03
N SER A 58 -0.63 -2.60 -24.10
CA SER A 58 -2.09 -2.76 -24.15
C SER A 58 -2.57 -3.86 -23.18
N PRO A 59 -3.86 -3.86 -22.77
CA PRO A 59 -4.45 -4.98 -22.05
C PRO A 59 -4.31 -6.32 -22.78
N THR A 60 -4.32 -6.29 -24.12
CA THR A 60 -4.11 -7.48 -24.97
C THR A 60 -2.68 -8.01 -24.85
N ASP A 61 -1.68 -7.14 -24.90
CA ASP A 61 -0.28 -7.52 -24.72
C ASP A 61 -0.04 -8.14 -23.34
N ILE A 62 -0.64 -7.57 -22.30
CA ILE A 62 -0.55 -8.10 -20.93
C ILE A 62 -1.25 -9.46 -20.85
N ALA A 63 -2.47 -9.59 -21.39
CA ALA A 63 -3.22 -10.84 -21.40
C ALA A 63 -2.44 -11.97 -22.09
N SER A 64 -1.78 -11.67 -23.21
CA SER A 64 -1.00 -12.66 -23.99
C SER A 64 0.17 -13.29 -23.20
N LYS A 65 0.64 -12.60 -22.15
CA LYS A 65 1.74 -13.05 -21.29
C LYS A 65 1.25 -13.81 -20.05
N LEU A 66 -0.07 -13.87 -19.83
CA LEU A 66 -0.67 -14.64 -18.76
C LEU A 66 -0.98 -16.06 -19.23
N PRO A 67 -0.92 -17.07 -18.34
CA PRO A 67 -1.30 -18.44 -18.66
C PRO A 67 -2.83 -18.59 -18.70
N THR A 68 -3.49 -17.96 -19.70
CA THR A 68 -4.95 -17.95 -19.84
C THR A 68 -5.38 -18.11 -21.30
N THR A 69 -6.54 -18.72 -21.51
CA THR A 69 -7.23 -18.80 -22.79
C THR A 69 -8.55 -18.03 -22.79
N ASN A 70 -8.82 -17.27 -21.72
CA ASN A 70 -10.08 -16.52 -21.57
C ASN A 70 -10.14 -15.36 -22.59
N PRO A 71 -11.10 -15.35 -23.53
CA PRO A 71 -11.23 -14.28 -24.52
C PRO A 71 -11.55 -12.92 -23.88
N ASP A 72 -12.17 -12.90 -22.70
CA ASP A 72 -12.54 -11.66 -22.00
C ASP A 72 -11.40 -11.08 -21.15
N ALA A 73 -10.26 -11.77 -21.05
CA ALA A 73 -9.14 -11.35 -20.20
C ALA A 73 -8.66 -9.91 -20.49
N PRO A 74 -8.46 -9.47 -21.75
CA PRO A 74 -8.06 -8.09 -22.03
C PRO A 74 -9.05 -7.05 -21.48
N VAL A 75 -10.35 -7.30 -21.58
CA VAL A 75 -11.39 -6.38 -21.09
C VAL A 75 -11.40 -6.33 -19.57
N MET A 76 -11.23 -7.47 -18.90
CA MET A 76 -11.11 -7.53 -17.44
C MET A 76 -9.86 -6.80 -16.95
N LEU A 77 -8.73 -7.00 -17.64
CA LEU A 77 -7.47 -6.34 -17.34
C LEU A 77 -7.57 -4.82 -17.52
N ASP A 78 -8.17 -4.32 -18.60
CA ASP A 78 -8.37 -2.87 -18.81
C ASP A 78 -9.09 -2.22 -17.63
N ARG A 79 -10.10 -2.89 -17.05
CA ARG A 79 -10.81 -2.39 -15.87
C ARG A 79 -9.93 -2.32 -14.62
N ILE A 80 -9.12 -3.35 -14.39
CA ILE A 80 -8.13 -3.40 -13.29
C ILE A 80 -7.09 -2.29 -13.48
N LEU A 81 -6.47 -2.24 -14.65
CA LEU A 81 -5.41 -1.30 -15.00
C LEU A 81 -5.90 0.15 -14.92
N ARG A 82 -7.12 0.44 -15.37
CA ARG A 82 -7.73 1.77 -15.27
C ARG A 82 -7.93 2.21 -13.82
N LEU A 83 -8.33 1.31 -12.93
CA LEU A 83 -8.42 1.64 -11.51
C LEU A 83 -7.03 1.97 -10.94
N LEU A 84 -6.03 1.13 -11.21
CA LEU A 84 -4.67 1.36 -10.73
C LEU A 84 -4.07 2.66 -11.28
N ALA A 85 -4.36 2.99 -12.54
CA ALA A 85 -3.96 4.26 -13.15
C ALA A 85 -4.64 5.47 -12.48
N ASN A 86 -5.92 5.35 -12.12
CA ASN A 86 -6.64 6.39 -11.38
C ASN A 86 -6.03 6.69 -10.00
N TYR A 87 -5.37 5.70 -9.40
CA TYR A 87 -4.62 5.87 -8.14
C TYR A 87 -3.13 6.14 -8.36
N SER A 88 -2.73 6.53 -9.57
CA SER A 88 -1.34 6.86 -9.94
C SER A 88 -0.35 5.72 -9.68
N ILE A 89 -0.84 4.46 -9.63
CA ILE A 89 0.01 3.26 -9.57
C ILE A 89 0.54 2.95 -10.97
N LEU A 90 -0.28 3.17 -11.98
CA LEU A 90 0.09 3.06 -13.38
C LEU A 90 -0.03 4.43 -14.08
N THR A 91 0.75 4.60 -15.14
CA THR A 91 0.51 5.65 -16.14
C THR A 91 -0.26 5.06 -17.31
N TYR A 92 -0.93 5.89 -18.09
CA TYR A 92 -1.55 5.44 -19.34
C TYR A 92 -1.39 6.45 -20.47
N THR A 93 -1.37 5.95 -21.70
CA THR A 93 -1.51 6.72 -22.94
C THR A 93 -2.74 6.25 -23.70
N ILE A 94 -3.31 7.13 -24.54
CA ILE A 94 -4.45 6.79 -25.40
C ILE A 94 -3.94 6.75 -26.83
N HIS A 95 -4.16 5.63 -27.51
CA HIS A 95 -3.84 5.44 -28.91
C HIS A 95 -5.14 5.32 -29.71
N THR A 96 -5.25 6.09 -30.78
CA THR A 96 -6.37 5.97 -31.73
C THR A 96 -5.97 5.01 -32.84
N LEU A 97 -6.77 3.96 -33.01
CA LEU A 97 -6.60 2.94 -34.03
C LEU A 97 -7.17 3.42 -35.37
N ASN A 98 -6.76 2.76 -36.46
CA ASN A 98 -7.17 3.11 -37.82
C ASN A 98 -8.70 3.00 -38.05
N ASP A 99 -9.41 2.23 -37.23
CA ASP A 99 -10.87 2.07 -37.27
C ASP A 99 -11.61 3.11 -36.41
N GLY A 100 -10.90 4.10 -35.85
CA GLY A 100 -11.45 5.13 -34.97
C GLY A 100 -11.67 4.69 -33.53
N LYS A 101 -11.37 3.44 -33.18
CA LYS A 101 -11.41 2.99 -31.78
C LYS A 101 -10.24 3.55 -31.00
N VAL A 102 -10.43 3.72 -29.70
CA VAL A 102 -9.38 4.13 -28.76
C VAL A 102 -8.93 2.95 -27.92
N GLU A 103 -7.63 2.80 -27.78
CA GLU A 103 -6.99 1.81 -26.92
C GLU A 103 -6.16 2.54 -25.85
N ARG A 104 -6.18 2.03 -24.62
CA ARG A 104 -5.31 2.50 -23.55
C ARG A 104 -4.11 1.59 -23.45
N LEU A 105 -2.93 2.18 -23.35
CA LEU A 105 -1.70 1.46 -23.04
C LEU A 105 -1.21 1.90 -21.66
N TYR A 106 -0.68 0.96 -20.89
CA TYR A 106 -0.37 1.15 -19.48
C TYR A 106 1.12 0.96 -19.19
N GLY A 107 1.69 1.86 -18.40
CA GLY A 107 3.07 1.86 -17.95
C GLY A 107 3.18 1.95 -16.43
N LEU A 108 4.36 1.69 -15.87
CA LEU A 108 4.59 1.82 -14.43
C LEU A 108 4.78 3.28 -14.02
N ALA A 109 4.00 3.73 -13.04
CA ALA A 109 4.26 4.99 -12.35
C ALA A 109 5.37 4.81 -11.29
N PRO A 110 5.95 5.90 -10.73
CA PRO A 110 7.04 5.80 -9.77
C PRO A 110 6.73 4.93 -8.55
N VAL A 111 5.50 4.96 -8.02
CA VAL A 111 5.11 4.15 -6.85
C VAL A 111 5.15 2.64 -7.15
N ALA A 112 4.80 2.23 -8.38
CA ALA A 112 4.80 0.82 -8.75
C ALA A 112 6.19 0.20 -8.80
N ARG A 113 7.26 1.01 -8.87
CA ARG A 113 8.65 0.51 -8.77
C ARG A 113 8.96 -0.15 -7.43
N TYR A 114 8.28 0.26 -6.35
CA TYR A 114 8.41 -0.39 -5.04
C TYR A 114 7.55 -1.65 -4.91
N LEU A 115 6.63 -1.87 -5.84
CA LEU A 115 5.73 -3.03 -5.89
C LEU A 115 6.23 -4.11 -6.86
N VAL A 116 7.29 -3.83 -7.61
CA VAL A 116 8.00 -4.75 -8.50
C VAL A 116 9.32 -5.12 -7.83
N LYS A 117 9.81 -6.35 -8.06
CA LYS A 117 11.08 -6.81 -7.51
C LYS A 117 12.24 -5.94 -7.99
N ASN A 118 13.10 -5.53 -7.05
CA ASN A 118 14.37 -4.87 -7.36
C ASN A 118 15.46 -5.90 -7.75
N GLU A 119 16.70 -5.44 -7.90
CA GLU A 119 17.85 -6.29 -8.25
C GLU A 119 18.11 -7.42 -7.23
N ASP A 120 17.76 -7.20 -5.96
CA ASP A 120 17.87 -8.19 -4.89
C ASP A 120 16.65 -9.13 -4.82
N GLY A 121 15.67 -8.98 -5.72
CA GLY A 121 14.45 -9.77 -5.75
C GLY A 121 13.41 -9.39 -4.69
N VAL A 122 13.57 -8.25 -4.00
CA VAL A 122 12.66 -7.78 -2.93
C VAL A 122 11.73 -6.66 -3.41
N SER A 123 10.54 -6.58 -2.82
CA SER A 123 9.58 -5.50 -3.05
C SER A 123 8.54 -5.40 -1.92
N LEU A 124 7.78 -4.30 -1.89
CA LEU A 124 6.64 -4.12 -0.99
C LEU A 124 5.41 -4.95 -1.40
N SER A 125 5.45 -5.67 -2.52
CA SER A 125 4.32 -6.51 -2.93
C SER A 125 4.08 -7.62 -1.91
N ALA A 126 5.13 -8.21 -1.34
CA ALA A 126 5.01 -9.20 -0.26
C ALA A 126 4.26 -8.65 0.96
N LEU A 127 4.56 -7.41 1.37
CA LEU A 127 3.85 -6.73 2.46
C LEU A 127 2.37 -6.47 2.10
N SER A 128 2.10 -6.06 0.85
CA SER A 128 0.74 -5.86 0.35
C SER A 128 -0.03 -7.18 0.16
N LEU A 129 0.62 -8.31 -0.04
CA LEU A 129 -0.07 -9.60 -0.08
C LEU A 129 -0.36 -10.11 1.34
N MET A 130 0.57 -9.87 2.27
CA MET A 130 0.41 -10.18 3.68
C MET A 130 -0.80 -9.41 4.25
N ASN A 131 -0.79 -8.08 4.20
CA ASN A 131 -1.84 -7.25 4.80
C ASN A 131 -3.25 -7.57 4.27
N GLN A 132 -3.37 -7.98 3.01
CA GLN A 132 -4.63 -8.32 2.35
C GLN A 132 -4.91 -9.83 2.32
N ASN A 133 -4.11 -10.63 3.03
CA ASN A 133 -4.36 -12.05 3.20
C ASN A 133 -5.62 -12.28 4.05
N LYS A 134 -6.37 -13.34 3.76
CA LYS A 134 -7.60 -13.70 4.48
C LYS A 134 -7.40 -13.71 6.01
N VAL A 135 -6.32 -14.31 6.51
CA VAL A 135 -6.05 -14.41 7.96
C VAL A 135 -5.92 -13.03 8.60
N LEU A 136 -5.19 -12.12 7.95
CA LEU A 136 -5.02 -10.76 8.46
C LEU A 136 -6.29 -9.93 8.27
N MET A 137 -7.02 -10.12 7.17
CA MET A 137 -8.33 -9.48 6.93
C MET A 137 -9.42 -9.92 7.93
N GLU A 138 -9.38 -11.16 8.42
CA GLU A 138 -10.31 -11.67 9.44
C GLU A 138 -10.15 -10.95 10.80
N SER A 139 -8.94 -10.50 11.14
CA SER A 139 -8.69 -9.75 12.39
C SER A 139 -9.57 -8.49 12.50
N TRP A 140 -9.78 -7.79 11.39
CA TRP A 140 -10.60 -6.58 11.30
C TRP A 140 -12.08 -6.80 11.57
N SER A 141 -12.56 -8.03 11.42
CA SER A 141 -13.97 -8.39 11.66
C SER A 141 -14.27 -8.54 13.16
N GLY A 142 -13.25 -8.70 14.01
CA GLY A 142 -13.38 -8.97 15.44
C GLY A 142 -13.19 -7.76 16.38
N THR A 143 -12.78 -6.59 15.87
CA THR A 143 -12.42 -5.43 16.70
C THR A 143 -13.28 -4.19 16.40
N CYS A 144 -13.94 -3.65 17.42
CA CYS A 144 -14.63 -2.35 17.37
C CYS A 144 -13.62 -1.20 17.30
N TRP A 145 -13.78 -0.30 16.32
CA TRP A 145 -12.83 0.78 16.00
C TRP A 145 -13.15 2.10 16.74
N TRP A 146 -12.14 2.72 17.37
CA TRP A 146 -12.15 4.12 17.82
C TRP A 146 -11.21 4.95 16.92
N ARG A 147 -11.58 6.20 16.58
CA ARG A 147 -10.92 7.00 15.52
C ARG A 147 -10.27 8.28 16.05
N HIS A 148 -9.03 8.55 15.63
CA HIS A 148 -8.38 9.87 15.57
C HIS A 148 -7.95 10.16 14.12
N VAL A 149 -7.92 11.43 13.68
CA VAL A 149 -7.68 11.85 12.27
C VAL A 149 -6.42 12.71 12.16
N TYR A 150 -5.55 12.43 11.18
CA TYR A 150 -4.33 13.21 10.87
C TYR A 150 -4.05 13.29 9.36
N THR A 151 -3.34 14.34 8.91
CA THR A 151 -3.33 14.84 7.50
C THR A 151 -2.07 14.55 6.67
N SER A 152 -0.93 14.17 7.26
CA SER A 152 0.31 13.89 6.47
C SER A 152 0.42 12.42 6.02
N LEU A 153 1.09 12.14 4.89
CA LEU A 153 1.30 10.76 4.39
C LEU A 153 2.12 9.90 5.38
N ALA A 154 3.14 10.49 6.01
CA ALA A 154 3.92 9.83 7.04
C ALA A 154 3.04 9.48 8.25
N THR A 155 2.19 10.40 8.69
CA THR A 155 1.26 10.17 9.81
C THR A 155 0.18 9.15 9.46
N LYS A 156 -0.37 9.18 8.24
CA LYS A 156 -1.29 8.14 7.73
C LYS A 156 -0.61 6.77 7.73
N GLY A 157 0.67 6.69 7.35
CA GLY A 157 1.47 5.47 7.41
C GLY A 157 1.63 4.94 8.84
N VAL A 158 2.01 5.81 9.79
CA VAL A 158 2.16 5.44 11.21
C VAL A 158 0.84 4.94 11.80
N ILE A 159 -0.27 5.63 11.53
CA ILE A 159 -1.59 5.22 12.05
C ILE A 159 -2.06 3.93 11.39
N HIS A 160 -1.86 3.79 10.08
CA HIS A 160 -2.20 2.53 9.42
C HIS A 160 -1.41 1.37 10.04
N MET A 161 -0.12 1.57 10.33
CA MET A 161 0.68 0.59 11.07
C MET A 161 0.20 0.36 12.49
N ASP A 162 -0.18 1.39 13.25
CA ASP A 162 -0.74 1.27 14.60
C ASP A 162 -2.04 0.46 14.61
N VAL A 163 -2.94 0.78 13.68
CA VAL A 163 -4.21 0.08 13.47
C VAL A 163 -3.98 -1.38 13.04
N ILE A 164 -2.98 -1.65 12.20
CA ILE A 164 -2.52 -3.02 11.90
C ILE A 164 -2.00 -3.67 13.19
N MET A 165 -1.14 -3.02 13.98
CA MET A 165 -0.58 -3.59 15.21
C MET A 165 -1.66 -3.91 16.24
N LEU A 166 -2.68 -3.05 16.37
CA LEU A 166 -3.84 -3.24 17.24
C LEU A 166 -4.67 -4.45 16.82
N ALA A 167 -4.93 -4.61 15.51
CA ALA A 167 -5.72 -5.71 14.98
C ALA A 167 -5.02 -7.07 15.16
N HIS A 168 -3.68 -7.10 15.04
CA HIS A 168 -2.91 -8.35 14.97
C HIS A 168 -2.24 -8.76 16.29
N ASN A 169 -2.02 -7.83 17.22
CA ASN A 169 -1.34 -8.12 18.48
C ASN A 169 -2.24 -7.77 19.69
N PRO A 170 -3.23 -8.62 20.03
CA PRO A 170 -4.05 -8.40 21.20
C PRO A 170 -3.17 -8.37 22.47
N GLY A 171 -3.16 -7.23 23.17
CA GLY A 171 -2.26 -6.97 24.31
C GLY A 171 -0.95 -6.24 23.97
N GLY A 172 -0.78 -5.84 22.71
CA GLY A 172 0.30 -4.95 22.28
C GLY A 172 0.26 -3.62 23.05
N LYS A 173 1.44 -3.14 23.47
CA LYS A 173 1.62 -1.86 24.15
C LYS A 173 2.67 -1.07 23.39
N GLU A 174 2.36 0.19 23.07
CA GLU A 174 3.39 1.14 22.64
C GLU A 174 4.46 1.25 23.73
N ARG A 175 5.72 1.29 23.31
CA ARG A 175 6.87 1.32 24.21
C ARG A 175 7.85 2.37 23.74
N THR A 176 8.32 3.15 24.69
CA THR A 176 9.42 4.10 24.50
C THR A 176 10.74 3.37 24.32
N GLU A 177 11.74 4.05 23.75
CA GLU A 177 13.10 3.53 23.63
C GLU A 177 13.66 3.04 24.98
N LYS A 178 13.36 3.78 26.06
CA LYS A 178 13.76 3.40 27.43
C LYS A 178 13.09 2.11 27.90
N GLU A 179 11.82 1.91 27.57
CA GLU A 179 11.11 0.67 27.90
C GLU A 179 11.65 -0.51 27.10
N PHE A 180 12.00 -0.32 25.82
CA PHE A 180 12.67 -1.36 25.04
C PHE A 180 14.08 -1.69 25.56
N GLU A 181 14.84 -0.69 25.99
CA GLU A 181 16.17 -0.89 26.58
C GLU A 181 16.08 -1.65 27.91
N ALA A 182 15.09 -1.30 28.74
CA ALA A 182 14.81 -2.03 29.98
C ALA A 182 14.40 -3.48 29.72
N LEU A 183 13.59 -3.74 28.69
CA LEU A 183 13.20 -5.10 28.28
C LEU A 183 14.39 -5.88 27.74
N ALA A 184 15.23 -5.27 26.90
CA ALA A 184 16.43 -5.90 26.37
C ALA A 184 17.33 -6.39 27.52
N LYS A 185 17.60 -5.50 28.49
CA LYS A 185 18.39 -5.83 29.69
C LYS A 185 17.72 -6.88 30.57
N GLY A 186 16.42 -6.76 30.80
CA GLY A 186 15.65 -7.73 31.58
C GLY A 186 15.63 -9.13 30.95
N ALA A 187 15.71 -9.22 29.62
CA ALA A 187 15.79 -10.47 28.87
C ALA A 187 17.24 -11.02 28.72
N GLY A 188 18.24 -10.36 29.30
CA GLY A 188 19.64 -10.80 29.29
C GLY A 188 20.48 -10.33 28.10
N PHE A 189 20.00 -9.34 27.34
CA PHE A 189 20.81 -8.65 26.34
C PHE A 189 21.55 -7.46 26.98
N LYS A 190 22.68 -7.05 26.39
CA LYS A 190 23.42 -5.84 26.80
C LYS A 190 22.60 -4.56 26.57
N GLY A 191 21.76 -4.58 25.53
CA GLY A 191 20.89 -3.49 25.10
C GLY A 191 20.40 -3.77 23.67
N PHE A 192 19.85 -2.76 23.01
CA PHE A 192 19.53 -2.83 21.59
C PHE A 192 20.03 -1.59 20.84
N ARG A 193 20.08 -1.69 19.51
CA ARG A 193 20.25 -0.53 18.63
C ARG A 193 19.25 -0.58 17.49
N VAL A 194 18.89 0.58 16.96
CA VAL A 194 18.17 0.66 15.69
C VAL A 194 19.18 0.41 14.57
N PHE A 195 19.02 -0.70 13.85
CA PHE A 195 19.87 -1.08 12.74
C PHE A 195 19.50 -0.32 11.46
N SER A 196 18.20 -0.18 11.20
CA SER A 196 17.68 0.50 10.01
C SER A 196 16.30 1.09 10.27
N ASN A 197 15.99 2.17 9.56
CA ASN A 197 14.62 2.66 9.38
C ASN A 197 14.25 2.49 7.91
N ALA A 198 13.26 1.64 7.64
CA ALA A 198 12.69 1.47 6.32
C ALA A 198 11.17 1.66 6.40
N PHE A 199 10.62 2.52 5.57
CA PHE A 199 9.16 2.75 5.48
C PHE A 199 8.50 3.08 6.83
N ASN A 200 9.14 3.93 7.65
CA ASN A 200 8.70 4.27 9.01
C ASN A 200 8.64 3.09 10.00
N THR A 201 9.28 1.97 9.67
CA THR A 201 9.45 0.81 10.55
C THR A 201 10.91 0.72 10.99
N TYR A 202 11.12 0.60 12.29
CA TYR A 202 12.46 0.46 12.86
C TYR A 202 12.84 -1.02 13.00
N ILE A 203 13.91 -1.42 12.34
CA ILE A 203 14.54 -2.72 12.56
C ILE A 203 15.49 -2.57 13.74
N MET A 204 15.22 -3.28 14.82
CA MET A 204 16.02 -3.26 16.04
C MET A 204 16.90 -4.51 16.12
N GLU A 205 18.17 -4.33 16.47
CA GLU A 205 19.12 -5.40 16.73
C GLU A 205 19.40 -5.47 18.23
N PHE A 206 19.13 -6.62 18.84
CA PHE A 206 19.42 -6.88 20.26
C PHE A 206 20.84 -7.43 20.42
N LEU A 207 21.63 -6.76 21.26
CA LEU A 207 23.05 -7.03 21.41
C LEU A 207 23.28 -8.01 22.56
N LYS A 208 23.82 -9.19 22.26
CA LYS A 208 24.16 -10.20 23.28
C LYS A 208 25.60 -9.97 23.78
N GLU A 209 25.85 -10.21 25.07
CA GLU A 209 27.24 -10.39 25.54
C GLU A 209 27.75 -11.76 25.08
N VAL A 210 28.92 -11.79 24.45
CA VAL A 210 29.63 -13.02 24.07
C VAL A 210 30.50 -13.46 25.23
#